data_AF-A0A6J4K5Q0-F1
#
_entry.id   AF-A0A6J4K5Q0-F1
#
_cell.length_a   1.000
_cell.length_b   1.000
_cell.length_c   1.000
_cell.angle_alpha   90.00
_cell.angle_beta   90.00
_cell.angle_gamma   90.00
#
_symmetry.space_group_name_H-M   'P 1'
#
loop_
_entity.id
_entity.type
_entity.pdbx_description
1 polymer ?
#
loop_
_entity_poly.entity_id
_entity_poly.type
_entity_poly.pdbx_seq_one_letter_code
_entity_poly.pdbx_strand_id
1 'polypeptide(L)'
;MLITLHIPVRPLLWLGIAGLVLVLVWPQHALGRVESCRRDPIAFLSNGQQIMMTAVIGTEPENVQNITYILRVPKGLTMSRVVYQGNSAVKASEDVRFFADQPPGSFTIATVVKTTVKDVSVQATTRIRQLVGSVSGLSHQQLTVTLQTAGTIPSPSATAVPSATPASVPTMTPMFESTPTTMPTLEPTPTIESVAVTTP
;
A
#
# COMPACT_ATOMS: atom_id res chain seq x y z
N MET A 1 57.14 21.07 62.23
CA MET A 1 56.52 19.73 62.30
C MET A 1 55.81 19.51 60.97
N LEU A 2 56.46 18.84 60.02
CA LEU A 2 56.02 18.71 58.62
C LEU A 2 55.42 17.31 58.46
N ILE A 3 54.14 17.20 58.13
CA ILE A 3 53.44 15.92 57.97
C ILE A 3 53.47 15.54 56.49
N THR A 4 54.27 14.54 56.14
CA THR A 4 54.39 14.01 54.77
C THR A 4 53.28 12.99 54.52
N LEU A 5 52.25 13.37 53.74
CA LEU A 5 51.13 12.50 53.42
C LEU A 5 51.48 11.58 52.24
N HIS A 6 51.74 10.30 52.51
CA HIS A 6 51.96 9.27 51.49
C HIS A 6 50.63 8.76 50.96
N ILE A 7 50.22 9.22 49.77
CA ILE A 7 49.03 8.71 49.07
C ILE A 7 49.47 7.49 48.23
N PRO A 8 48.99 6.27 48.53
CA PRO A 8 49.32 5.08 47.72
C PRO A 8 48.60 5.17 46.37
N VAL A 9 49.36 5.28 45.28
CA VAL A 9 48.87 5.51 43.91
C VAL A 9 48.21 4.27 43.26
N ARG A 10 48.13 3.14 43.97
CA ARG A 10 47.73 1.83 43.44
C ARG A 10 46.23 1.49 43.39
N PRO A 11 45.29 2.11 44.15
CA PRO A 11 43.87 1.76 44.05
C PRO A 11 43.12 2.55 42.95
N LEU A 12 43.69 3.64 42.42
CA LEU A 12 43.02 4.49 41.43
C LEU A 12 42.89 3.81 40.05
N LEU A 13 43.77 2.87 39.73
CA LEU A 13 43.82 2.21 38.43
C LEU A 13 42.70 1.17 38.26
N TRP A 14 42.22 0.57 39.36
CA TRP A 14 41.11 -0.40 39.34
C TRP A 14 39.73 0.25 39.18
N LEU A 15 39.55 1.47 39.71
CA LEU A 15 38.31 2.24 39.53
C LEU A 15 38.08 2.69 38.08
N GLY A 16 39.16 2.97 37.32
CA GLY A 16 39.05 3.31 35.90
C GLY A 16 38.56 2.14 35.03
N ILE A 17 38.95 0.91 35.34
CA ILE A 17 38.56 -0.28 34.58
C ILE A 17 37.10 -0.66 34.86
N ALA A 18 36.64 -0.56 36.10
CA ALA A 18 35.25 -0.85 36.45
C ALA A 18 34.26 0.17 35.83
N GLY A 19 34.64 1.44 35.70
CA GLY A 19 33.83 2.47 35.03
C GLY A 19 33.71 2.25 33.52
N LEU A 20 34.77 1.77 32.86
CA LEU A 20 34.76 1.53 31.41
C LEU A 20 33.87 0.34 31.01
N VAL A 21 33.80 -0.69 31.85
CA VAL A 21 32.93 -1.85 31.61
C VAL A 21 31.44 -1.49 31.70
N LEU A 22 31.07 -0.48 32.48
CA LEU A 22 29.66 -0.09 32.67
C LEU A 22 29.05 0.65 31.46
N VAL A 23 29.86 1.30 30.61
CA VAL A 23 29.36 2.00 29.40
C VAL A 23 29.12 1.03 28.23
N LEU A 24 29.74 -0.15 28.25
CA LEU A 24 29.59 -1.16 27.21
C LEU A 24 28.33 -2.03 27.38
N VAL A 25 27.62 -1.91 28.50
CA VAL A 25 26.35 -2.62 28.76
C VAL A 25 25.15 -1.67 28.60
N TRP A 26 25.27 -0.67 27.74
CA TRP A 26 24.06 -0.02 27.25
C TRP A 26 23.33 -1.03 26.36
N PRO A 27 22.04 -1.33 26.66
CA PRO A 27 21.26 -2.20 25.81
C PRO A 27 21.24 -1.58 24.42
N GLN A 28 21.94 -2.22 23.49
CA GLN A 28 21.74 -1.99 22.08
C GLN A 28 20.28 -2.33 21.87
N HIS A 29 19.41 -1.32 21.79
CA HIS A 29 18.01 -1.51 21.46
C HIS A 29 18.01 -2.39 20.22
N ALA A 30 17.54 -3.63 20.40
CA ALA A 30 17.49 -4.61 19.35
C ALA A 30 16.80 -3.94 18.17
N LEU A 31 17.56 -3.70 17.10
CA LEU A 31 17.00 -3.26 15.84
C LEU A 31 16.03 -4.37 15.47
N GLY A 32 14.74 -4.11 15.70
CA GLY A 32 13.66 -5.02 15.34
C GLY A 32 13.93 -5.44 13.92
N ARG A 33 14.22 -6.73 13.75
CA ARG A 33 14.41 -7.32 12.44
C ARG A 33 13.14 -6.98 11.70
N VAL A 34 13.23 -6.11 10.70
CA VAL A 34 12.14 -5.89 9.75
C VAL A 34 12.07 -7.19 8.97
N GLU A 35 11.43 -8.21 9.57
CA GLU A 35 10.95 -9.36 8.85
C GLU A 35 9.87 -8.81 7.93
N SER A 36 10.36 -8.40 6.77
CA SER A 36 9.60 -7.81 5.70
C SER A 36 8.48 -8.79 5.40
N CYS A 37 7.28 -8.45 5.86
CA CYS A 37 6.04 -9.16 5.60
C CYS A 37 5.70 -8.99 4.12
N ARG A 38 6.47 -9.61 3.23
CA ARG A 38 6.33 -9.43 1.80
C ARG A 38 5.41 -10.50 1.29
N ARG A 39 4.12 -10.16 1.19
CA ARG A 39 3.21 -10.80 0.24
C ARG A 39 2.93 -9.95 -1.00
N ASP A 40 3.77 -8.94 -1.25
CA ASP A 40 3.75 -8.02 -2.39
C ASP A 40 3.03 -8.57 -3.64
N PRO A 41 1.82 -8.08 -3.96
CA PRO A 41 1.07 -8.55 -5.11
C PRO A 41 1.66 -8.01 -6.41
N ILE A 42 1.69 -8.89 -7.41
CA ILE A 42 1.95 -8.56 -8.81
C ILE A 42 0.66 -8.73 -9.60
N ALA A 43 0.09 -7.62 -10.03
CA ALA A 43 -1.05 -7.62 -10.94
C ALA A 43 -0.57 -7.71 -12.39
N PHE A 44 -1.16 -8.62 -13.15
CA PHE A 44 -0.93 -8.79 -14.58
C PHE A 44 -2.10 -8.20 -15.35
N LEU A 45 -1.81 -7.38 -16.36
CA LEU A 45 -2.81 -6.75 -17.21
C LEU A 45 -2.93 -7.44 -18.58
N SER A 46 -4.05 -7.22 -19.27
CA SER A 46 -4.33 -7.79 -20.60
C SER A 46 -3.31 -7.43 -21.68
N ASN A 47 -2.61 -6.30 -21.54
CA ASN A 47 -1.54 -5.87 -22.46
C ASN A 47 -0.15 -6.45 -22.10
N GLY A 48 -0.08 -7.41 -21.18
CA GLY A 48 1.17 -8.04 -20.73
C GLY A 48 1.99 -7.19 -19.75
N GLN A 49 1.51 -6.01 -19.33
CA GLN A 49 2.17 -5.25 -18.28
C GLN A 49 2.04 -5.96 -16.92
N GLN A 50 3.08 -5.80 -16.11
CA GLN A 50 3.15 -6.28 -14.73
C GLN A 50 3.29 -5.07 -13.81
N ILE A 51 2.44 -5.02 -12.80
CA ILE A 51 2.41 -3.96 -11.79
C ILE A 51 2.74 -4.61 -10.45
N MET A 52 3.94 -4.35 -9.96
CA MET A 52 4.40 -4.82 -8.65
C MET A 52 4.10 -3.74 -7.62
N MET A 53 3.38 -4.12 -6.57
CA MET A 53 3.00 -3.25 -5.46
C MET A 53 3.67 -3.78 -4.20
N THR A 54 4.41 -2.93 -3.51
CA THR A 54 5.12 -3.28 -2.27
C THR A 54 4.72 -2.31 -1.18
N ALA A 55 4.51 -2.81 0.04
CA ALA A 55 4.36 -1.99 1.23
C ALA A 55 5.41 -2.38 2.27
N VAL A 56 6.20 -1.42 2.74
CA VAL A 56 7.09 -1.59 3.89
C VAL A 56 6.40 -0.96 5.10
N ILE A 57 6.17 -1.75 6.13
CA ILE A 57 5.40 -1.35 7.31
C ILE A 57 6.31 -1.46 8.54
N GLY A 58 6.44 -0.39 9.31
CA GLY A 58 7.32 -0.30 10.48
C GLY A 58 6.76 -0.94 11.76
N THR A 59 6.13 -2.11 11.65
CA THR A 59 5.60 -2.86 12.82
C THR A 59 5.73 -4.37 12.60
N GLU A 60 5.46 -5.14 13.64
CA GLU A 60 5.48 -6.60 13.60
C GLU A 60 4.33 -7.17 12.74
N PRO A 61 4.54 -8.30 12.03
CA PRO A 61 3.54 -8.92 11.16
C PRO A 61 2.16 -9.12 11.79
N GLU A 62 2.13 -9.48 13.07
CA GLU A 62 0.90 -9.75 13.82
C GLU A 62 0.06 -8.50 14.09
N ASN A 63 0.68 -7.32 14.02
CA ASN A 63 -0.01 -6.04 14.16
C ASN A 63 -0.61 -5.55 12.83
N VAL A 64 -0.35 -6.22 11.71
CA VAL A 64 -0.94 -5.90 10.41
C VAL A 64 -2.23 -6.69 10.22
N GLN A 65 -3.37 -5.98 10.10
CA GLN A 65 -4.68 -6.61 9.95
C GLN A 65 -5.02 -6.82 8.47
N ASN A 66 -4.86 -5.77 7.67
CA ASN A 66 -5.21 -5.79 6.25
C ASN A 66 -4.37 -4.79 5.47
N ILE A 67 -4.03 -5.16 4.23
CA ILE A 67 -3.45 -4.25 3.25
C ILE A 67 -4.36 -4.25 2.03
N THR A 68 -4.89 -3.09 1.66
CA THR A 68 -5.71 -2.92 0.45
C THR A 68 -4.95 -2.09 -0.57
N TYR A 69 -4.77 -2.66 -1.76
CA TYR A 69 -4.26 -1.96 -2.92
C TYR A 69 -5.41 -1.63 -3.87
N ILE A 70 -5.54 -0.36 -4.26
CA ILE A 70 -6.52 0.12 -5.23
C ILE A 70 -5.74 0.49 -6.49
N LEU A 71 -5.79 -0.39 -7.48
CA LEU A 71 -5.14 -0.24 -8.77
C LEU A 71 -6.11 0.36 -9.78
N ARG A 72 -5.87 1.62 -10.17
CA ARG A 72 -6.57 2.31 -11.26
C ARG A 72 -5.68 2.36 -12.49
N VAL A 73 -6.16 1.81 -13.60
CA VAL A 73 -5.41 1.68 -14.87
C VAL A 73 -6.14 2.36 -16.02
N PRO A 74 -5.48 2.57 -17.18
CA PRO A 74 -6.14 3.09 -18.36
C PRO A 74 -7.37 2.29 -18.78
N LYS A 75 -8.41 3.00 -19.24
CA LYS A 75 -9.60 2.38 -19.83
C LYS A 75 -9.23 1.37 -20.93
N GLY A 76 -9.95 0.25 -20.97
CA GLY A 76 -9.75 -0.83 -21.96
C GLY A 76 -8.74 -1.90 -21.53
N LEU A 77 -8.00 -1.69 -20.43
CA LEU A 77 -7.21 -2.75 -19.82
C LEU A 77 -8.06 -3.57 -18.84
N THR A 78 -7.76 -4.86 -18.73
CA THR A 78 -8.34 -5.75 -17.72
C THR A 78 -7.23 -6.38 -16.90
N MET A 79 -7.53 -6.73 -15.64
CA MET A 79 -6.62 -7.49 -14.79
C MET A 79 -6.82 -8.98 -15.09
N SER A 80 -5.77 -9.64 -15.59
CA SER A 80 -5.82 -11.06 -15.96
C SER A 80 -5.61 -11.98 -14.77
N ARG A 81 -4.71 -11.61 -13.85
CA ARG A 81 -4.45 -12.33 -12.59
C ARG A 81 -3.66 -11.47 -11.60
N VAL A 82 -3.67 -11.88 -10.34
CA VAL A 82 -2.81 -11.37 -9.26
C VAL A 82 -1.98 -12.53 -8.72
N VAL A 83 -0.67 -12.33 -8.57
CA VAL A 83 0.24 -13.30 -7.97
C VAL A 83 0.89 -12.67 -6.75
N TYR A 84 0.77 -13.32 -5.59
CA TYR A 84 1.39 -12.89 -4.35
C TYR A 84 2.77 -13.56 -4.23
N GLN A 85 3.82 -12.76 -4.02
CA GLN A 85 5.17 -13.30 -3.81
C GLN A 85 5.39 -13.70 -2.34
N GLY A 86 6.28 -14.68 -2.09
CA GLY A 86 6.72 -15.02 -0.74
C GLY A 86 5.97 -16.15 -0.04
N ASN A 87 6.65 -16.76 0.94
CA ASN A 87 6.17 -17.81 1.82
C ASN A 87 5.65 -17.17 3.12
N SER A 88 4.35 -16.85 3.17
CA SER A 88 3.82 -16.03 4.25
C SER A 88 3.49 -16.84 5.51
N ALA A 89 4.24 -16.58 6.59
CA ALA A 89 3.82 -16.85 7.98
C ALA A 89 2.90 -15.73 8.53
N VAL A 90 2.65 -14.68 7.74
CA VAL A 90 1.88 -13.50 8.12
C VAL A 90 0.38 -13.76 7.93
N LYS A 91 -0.41 -13.48 8.97
CA LYS A 91 -1.87 -13.66 8.98
C LYS A 91 -2.63 -12.52 8.29
N ALA A 92 -1.95 -11.41 7.96
CA ALA A 92 -2.57 -10.24 7.34
C ALA A 92 -3.23 -10.62 6.00
N SER A 93 -4.44 -10.10 5.78
CA SER A 93 -5.16 -10.24 4.53
C SER A 93 -4.73 -9.14 3.56
N GLU A 94 -4.30 -9.50 2.35
CA GLU A 94 -3.99 -8.56 1.29
C GLU A 94 -5.06 -8.61 0.19
N ASP A 95 -5.64 -7.46 -0.15
CA ASP A 95 -6.69 -7.31 -1.16
C ASP A 95 -6.22 -6.38 -2.30
N VAL A 96 -6.56 -6.75 -3.54
CA VAL A 96 -6.28 -5.92 -4.73
C VAL A 96 -7.59 -5.59 -5.42
N ARG A 97 -7.95 -4.31 -5.41
CA ARG A 97 -9.13 -3.76 -6.08
C ARG A 97 -8.72 -3.11 -7.39
N PHE A 98 -9.42 -3.46 -8.47
CA PHE A 98 -9.06 -3.04 -9.82
C PHE A 98 -10.14 -2.15 -10.43
N PHE A 99 -9.72 -1.05 -11.05
CA PHE A 99 -10.59 -0.12 -11.78
C PHE A 99 -9.91 0.31 -13.08
N ALA A 100 -10.60 0.23 -14.22
CA ALA A 100 -10.06 0.63 -15.52
C ALA A 100 -10.68 1.96 -15.97
N ASP A 101 -10.35 3.05 -15.27
CA ASP A 101 -11.00 4.35 -15.41
C ASP A 101 -10.05 5.53 -15.65
N GLN A 102 -8.74 5.28 -15.72
CA GLN A 102 -7.73 6.31 -15.98
C GLN A 102 -7.62 6.67 -17.48
N PRO A 103 -7.09 7.86 -17.81
CA PRO A 103 -6.72 8.19 -19.18
C PRO A 103 -5.59 7.27 -19.69
N PRO A 104 -5.42 7.15 -21.02
CA PRO A 104 -4.33 6.38 -21.62
C PRO A 104 -2.95 6.74 -21.04
N GLY A 105 -2.18 5.70 -20.67
CA GLY A 105 -0.83 5.85 -20.12
C GLY A 105 -0.75 6.30 -18.66
N SER A 106 -1.87 6.59 -17.99
CA SER A 106 -1.90 6.97 -16.57
C SER A 106 -2.26 5.78 -15.68
N PHE A 107 -1.47 5.56 -14.63
CA PHE A 107 -1.69 4.54 -13.61
C PHE A 107 -1.72 5.23 -12.25
N THR A 108 -2.73 4.92 -11.44
CA THR A 108 -2.84 5.42 -10.06
C THR A 108 -3.02 4.24 -9.12
N ILE A 109 -2.14 4.12 -8.14
CA ILE A 109 -2.19 3.06 -7.14
C ILE A 109 -2.35 3.72 -5.79
N ALA A 110 -3.42 3.40 -5.08
CA ALA A 110 -3.58 3.79 -3.69
C ALA A 110 -3.38 2.58 -2.77
N THR A 111 -2.62 2.75 -1.70
CA THR A 111 -2.37 1.71 -0.70
C THR A 111 -2.93 2.17 0.64
N VAL A 112 -3.73 1.32 1.28
CA VAL A 112 -4.26 1.53 2.62
C VAL A 112 -3.83 0.37 3.49
N VAL A 113 -3.09 0.65 4.55
CA VAL A 113 -2.63 -0.35 5.52
C VAL A 113 -3.41 -0.15 6.82
N LYS A 114 -4.05 -1.20 7.32
CA LYS A 114 -4.71 -1.22 8.62
C LYS A 114 -3.88 -2.03 9.61
N THR A 115 -3.59 -1.42 10.75
CA THR A 115 -2.79 -2.02 11.83
C THR A 115 -3.55 -1.95 13.16
N THR A 116 -3.23 -2.85 14.10
CA THR A 116 -3.70 -2.77 15.49
C THR A 116 -3.09 -1.58 16.24
N VAL A 117 -1.81 -1.29 15.97
CA VAL A 117 -1.08 -0.14 16.52
C VAL A 117 -1.32 1.09 15.65
N LYS A 118 -1.50 2.27 16.26
CA LYS A 118 -1.69 3.54 15.55
C LYS A 118 -0.35 4.13 15.10
N ASP A 119 -0.40 5.02 14.10
CA ASP A 119 0.73 5.82 13.63
C ASP A 119 1.97 5.01 13.22
N VAL A 120 1.73 3.79 12.72
CA VAL A 120 2.79 2.93 12.18
C VAL A 120 3.25 3.52 10.85
N SER A 121 4.56 3.65 10.66
CA SER A 121 5.12 4.14 9.40
C SER A 121 4.86 3.15 8.25
N VAL A 122 4.45 3.68 7.10
CA VAL A 122 4.17 2.90 5.90
C VAL A 122 4.86 3.57 4.72
N GLN A 123 5.58 2.79 3.93
CA GLN A 123 6.10 3.19 2.62
C GLN A 123 5.50 2.30 1.55
N ALA A 124 4.68 2.89 0.67
CA ALA A 124 4.12 2.22 -0.49
C ALA A 124 5.00 2.49 -1.71
N THR A 125 5.37 1.43 -2.44
CA THR A 125 6.15 1.50 -3.66
C THR A 125 5.43 0.76 -4.77
N THR A 126 5.32 1.39 -5.94
CA THR A 126 4.78 0.77 -7.14
C THR A 126 5.84 0.75 -8.23
N ARG A 127 5.93 -0.37 -8.94
CA ARG A 127 6.79 -0.52 -10.13
C ARG A 127 5.99 -1.04 -11.33
N ILE A 128 6.15 -0.35 -12.46
CA ILE A 128 5.59 -0.74 -13.77
C ILE A 128 6.73 -0.71 -14.79
N ARG A 129 7.24 -1.89 -15.19
CA ARG A 129 8.45 -2.02 -16.02
C ARG A 129 9.67 -1.29 -15.39
N GLN A 130 10.08 -0.16 -15.99
CA GLN A 130 11.17 0.70 -15.53
C GLN A 130 10.70 1.90 -14.70
N LEU A 131 9.38 2.17 -14.67
CA LEU A 131 8.80 3.25 -13.87
C LEU A 131 8.67 2.78 -12.43
N VAL A 132 9.14 3.61 -11.49
CA VAL A 132 9.03 3.38 -10.05
C VAL A 132 8.52 4.65 -9.41
N GLY A 133 7.58 4.52 -8.49
CA GLY A 133 7.11 5.62 -7.65
C GLY A 133 6.91 5.12 -6.22
N SER A 134 7.18 5.98 -5.26
CA SER A 134 7.01 5.69 -3.84
C SER A 134 6.40 6.86 -3.10
N VAL A 135 5.72 6.54 -2.01
CA VAL A 135 5.10 7.50 -1.10
C VAL A 135 5.16 6.93 0.31
N SER A 136 5.37 7.79 1.29
CA SER A 136 5.39 7.41 2.70
C SER A 136 4.29 8.14 3.46
N GLY A 137 3.79 7.50 4.50
CA GLY A 137 2.83 8.09 5.43
C GLY A 137 2.64 7.18 6.64
N LEU A 138 1.46 7.27 7.25
CA LEU A 138 1.11 6.48 8.43
C LEU A 138 0.04 5.43 8.10
N SER A 139 -0.10 4.42 8.95
CA SER A 139 -1.21 3.47 8.86
C SER A 139 -2.56 4.18 8.89
N HIS A 140 -3.58 3.58 8.29
CA HIS A 140 -4.93 4.12 8.08
C HIS A 140 -5.03 5.32 7.11
N GLN A 141 -3.91 5.83 6.59
CA GLN A 141 -3.91 6.82 5.52
C GLN A 141 -3.98 6.14 4.15
N GLN A 142 -4.55 6.84 3.16
CA GLN A 142 -4.50 6.43 1.76
C GLN A 142 -3.26 7.01 1.09
N LEU A 143 -2.28 6.16 0.81
CA LEU A 143 -1.03 6.55 0.17
C LEU A 143 -1.12 6.35 -1.34
N THR A 144 -1.03 7.41 -2.14
CA THR A 144 -1.27 7.35 -3.58
C THR A 144 0.00 7.59 -4.39
N VAL A 145 0.30 6.69 -5.32
CA VAL A 145 1.36 6.83 -6.33
C VAL A 145 0.72 6.96 -7.70
N THR A 146 1.11 7.98 -8.46
CA THR A 146 0.72 8.15 -9.86
C THR A 146 1.92 7.97 -10.76
N LEU A 147 1.80 7.09 -11.76
CA LEU A 147 2.83 6.83 -12.76
C LEU A 147 2.25 7.11 -14.14
N GLN A 148 3.03 7.80 -14.97
CA GLN A 148 2.71 8.02 -16.36
C GLN A 148 3.72 7.29 -17.23
N THR A 149 3.25 6.39 -18.07
CA THR A 149 4.05 5.90 -19.20
C THR A 149 4.02 6.97 -20.26
N ALA A 150 5.18 7.38 -20.79
CA ALA A 150 5.22 8.17 -22.01
C ALA A 150 4.43 7.39 -23.05
N GLY A 151 3.21 7.86 -23.34
CA GLY A 151 2.31 7.18 -24.23
C GLY A 151 3.06 7.02 -25.54
N THR A 152 3.23 5.78 -26.00
CA THR A 152 3.15 5.59 -27.43
C THR A 152 1.76 6.10 -27.76
N ILE A 153 1.65 7.38 -28.17
CA ILE A 153 0.48 7.89 -28.86
C ILE A 153 0.25 6.79 -29.89
N PRO A 154 -0.85 6.02 -29.83
CA PRO A 154 -1.10 5.07 -30.88
C PRO A 154 -1.05 5.92 -32.14
N SER A 155 -0.01 5.72 -32.96
CA SER A 155 0.05 6.30 -34.29
C SER A 155 -1.32 6.00 -34.85
N PRO A 156 -2.15 7.04 -35.13
CA PRO A 156 -3.56 6.85 -35.40
C PRO A 156 -3.61 5.72 -36.40
N SER A 157 -4.14 4.57 -35.96
CA SER A 157 -4.23 3.39 -36.82
C SER A 157 -4.81 3.92 -38.09
N ALA A 158 -4.00 3.87 -39.16
CA ALA A 158 -4.35 4.45 -40.44
C ALA A 158 -5.78 4.05 -40.67
N THR A 159 -6.69 5.04 -40.62
CA THR A 159 -8.10 4.82 -40.87
C THR A 159 -8.10 4.08 -42.19
N ALA A 160 -8.38 2.78 -42.16
CA ALA A 160 -8.59 2.02 -43.37
C ALA A 160 -9.75 2.74 -44.00
N VAL A 161 -9.46 3.57 -45.00
CA VAL A 161 -10.44 4.33 -45.75
C VAL A 161 -11.41 3.26 -46.27
N PRO A 162 -12.64 3.17 -45.75
CA PRO A 162 -13.60 2.31 -46.39
C PRO A 162 -13.83 2.94 -47.77
N SER A 163 -13.39 2.25 -48.83
CA SER A 163 -13.75 2.64 -50.18
C SER A 163 -15.27 2.59 -50.26
N ALA A 164 -15.87 3.78 -50.36
CA ALA A 164 -17.29 3.98 -50.26
C ALA A 164 -18.03 3.27 -51.39
N THR A 165 -19.09 2.53 -51.06
CA THR A 165 -20.26 2.41 -51.94
C THR A 165 -21.41 3.11 -51.24
N PRO A 166 -21.99 4.19 -51.82
CA PRO A 166 -23.06 4.94 -51.20
C PRO A 166 -24.37 4.13 -51.31
N ALA A 167 -24.91 3.70 -50.17
CA ALA A 167 -26.27 3.18 -50.05
C ALA A 167 -27.09 4.10 -49.14
N SER A 168 -28.30 4.40 -49.60
CA SER A 168 -29.24 5.39 -49.11
C SER A 168 -29.67 5.21 -47.64
N VAL A 169 -29.77 6.36 -46.97
CA VAL A 169 -30.17 6.54 -45.56
C VAL A 169 -31.68 6.35 -45.38
N PRO A 170 -32.16 5.46 -44.49
CA PRO A 170 -33.48 5.58 -43.92
C PRO A 170 -33.44 6.37 -42.60
N THR A 171 -34.25 7.42 -42.55
CA THR A 171 -34.58 8.19 -41.35
C THR A 171 -35.29 7.29 -40.33
N MET A 172 -34.74 7.19 -39.12
CA MET A 172 -35.43 6.57 -37.97
C MET A 172 -35.69 7.59 -36.86
N THR A 173 -36.97 7.71 -36.54
CA THR A 173 -37.57 8.52 -35.47
C THR A 173 -37.15 8.01 -34.08
N PRO A 174 -36.70 8.88 -33.15
CA PRO A 174 -36.44 8.45 -31.79
C PRO A 174 -37.73 8.45 -30.95
N MET A 175 -38.11 7.28 -30.44
CA MET A 175 -39.12 7.13 -29.37
C MET A 175 -38.36 6.95 -28.05
N PHE A 176 -38.36 8.00 -27.22
CA PHE A 176 -37.90 7.89 -25.83
C PHE A 176 -39.10 7.55 -24.95
N GLU A 177 -39.11 6.35 -24.40
CA GLU A 177 -40.04 5.94 -23.34
C GLU A 177 -39.27 5.88 -22.02
N SER A 178 -39.61 6.77 -21.11
CA SER A 178 -39.00 6.90 -19.79
C SER A 178 -39.76 6.07 -18.76
N THR A 179 -39.18 4.94 -18.35
CA THR A 179 -39.68 4.15 -17.21
C THR A 179 -39.21 4.78 -15.90
N PRO A 180 -40.08 5.07 -14.93
CA PRO A 180 -39.67 5.58 -13.62
C PRO A 180 -39.11 4.45 -12.74
N THR A 181 -37.84 4.58 -12.32
CA THR A 181 -37.20 3.68 -11.35
C THR A 181 -37.68 4.02 -9.94
N THR A 182 -38.37 3.08 -9.30
CA THR A 182 -38.79 3.10 -7.90
C THR A 182 -37.57 3.15 -6.97
N MET A 183 -37.54 4.10 -6.04
CA MET A 183 -36.49 4.17 -5.02
C MET A 183 -36.62 3.01 -4.01
N PRO A 184 -35.50 2.36 -3.61
CA PRO A 184 -35.51 1.41 -2.51
C PRO A 184 -35.76 2.15 -1.18
N THR A 185 -36.72 1.64 -0.41
CA THR A 185 -37.02 2.06 0.96
C THR A 185 -35.87 1.61 1.87
N LEU A 186 -35.27 2.54 2.59
CA LEU A 186 -34.21 2.24 3.56
C LEU A 186 -34.80 1.56 4.80
N GLU A 187 -34.28 0.40 5.13
CA GLU A 187 -34.59 -0.39 6.32
C GLU A 187 -33.98 0.28 7.58
N PRO A 188 -34.72 0.42 8.69
CA PRO A 188 -34.22 1.10 9.89
C PRO A 188 -33.10 0.31 10.58
N THR A 189 -32.07 1.05 11.00
CA THR A 189 -30.91 0.54 11.75
C THR A 189 -31.34 0.02 13.13
N PRO A 190 -30.90 -1.17 13.57
CA PRO A 190 -31.19 -1.68 14.90
C PRO A 190 -30.45 -0.86 15.97
N THR A 191 -31.19 -0.42 16.99
CA THR A 191 -30.65 0.17 18.22
C THR A 191 -30.01 -0.92 19.06
N ILE A 192 -28.72 -0.80 19.35
CA ILE A 192 -28.00 -1.70 20.26
C ILE A 192 -28.15 -1.15 21.68
N GLU A 193 -28.86 -1.88 22.55
CA GLU A 193 -28.89 -1.65 23.99
C GLU A 193 -27.56 -2.10 24.63
N SER A 194 -26.95 -1.23 25.42
CA SER A 194 -25.74 -1.56 26.18
C SER A 194 -26.11 -2.35 27.44
N VAL A 195 -25.69 -3.61 27.51
CA VAL A 195 -25.74 -4.40 28.75
C VAL A 195 -24.54 -4.02 29.62
N ALA A 196 -24.82 -3.45 30.79
CA ALA A 196 -23.80 -3.19 31.81
C ALA A 196 -23.33 -4.52 32.44
N VAL A 197 -22.02 -4.77 32.38
CA VAL A 197 -21.38 -5.90 33.07
C VAL A 197 -21.08 -5.47 34.51
N THR A 198 -21.68 -6.16 35.47
CA THR A 198 -21.34 -6.06 36.89
C THR A 198 -20.33 -7.15 37.23
N THR A 199 -19.12 -6.77 37.63
CA THR A 199 -18.09 -7.69 38.14
C THR A 199 -18.25 -7.89 39.66
N PRO A 200 -18.01 -9.12 40.18
CA PRO A 200 -17.79 -9.35 41.61
C PRO A 200 -16.41 -8.88 42.09
#